data_AF-A0A646HLN3-F1
#
_entry.id   AF-A0A646HLN3-F1
#
_cell.length_a   1.000
_cell.length_b   1.000
_cell.length_c   1.000
_cell.angle_alpha   90.00
_cell.angle_beta   90.00
_cell.angle_gamma   90.00
#
_symmetry.space_group_name_H-M   'P 1'
#
loop_
_entity.id
_entity.type
_entity.pdbx_description
1 polymer ?
#
loop_
_entity_poly.entity_id
_entity_poly.type
_entity_poly.pdbx_seq_one_letter_code
_entity_poly.pdbx_strand_id
1 'polypeptide(L)'
;MELDPFKGAHLHALFTYQKPTYKDYSVTVKFDDGETADLNATGNIVKEIPQILIELDPSYTFYKDKMTVWGSFRYFGKTYANLSNALWFNGHWETFAGVKWNATNKLSFNLGVVNFLNQKGASGTISGSELIGPEEAKRFNGYVMSGRYLRPFTVEFGASIKL
;
A
#
# COMPACT_ATOMS: atom_id res chain seq x y z
N MET A 1 14.77 11.30 -3.33
CA MET A 1 16.17 11.60 -2.93
C MET A 1 16.98 10.36 -3.22
N GLU A 2 18.14 10.52 -3.82
CA GLU A 2 19.06 9.42 -4.13
C GLU A 2 20.39 9.70 -3.42
N LEU A 3 20.93 8.70 -2.73
CA LEU A 3 22.19 8.83 -1.98
C LEU A 3 23.08 7.61 -2.24
N ASP A 4 24.34 7.86 -2.59
CA ASP A 4 25.38 6.84 -2.71
C ASP A 4 26.47 7.08 -1.65
N PRO A 5 26.21 6.75 -0.38
CA PRO A 5 27.07 7.19 0.73
C PRO A 5 28.48 6.57 0.70
N PHE A 6 28.64 5.40 0.07
CA PHE A 6 29.92 4.74 -0.16
C PHE A 6 29.79 3.70 -1.28
N LYS A 7 30.92 3.21 -1.79
CA LYS A 7 30.95 2.28 -2.94
C LYS A 7 30.03 1.08 -2.71
N GLY A 8 29.10 0.90 -3.64
CA GLY A 8 28.13 -0.20 -3.64
C GLY A 8 26.88 0.06 -2.82
N ALA A 9 26.87 1.03 -1.91
CA ALA A 9 25.67 1.40 -1.15
C ALA A 9 24.89 2.48 -1.89
N HIS A 10 23.58 2.27 -1.95
CA HIS A 10 22.63 3.17 -2.58
C HIS A 10 21.36 3.25 -1.73
N LEU A 11 20.79 4.44 -1.59
CA LEU A 11 19.53 4.67 -0.90
C LEU A 11 18.65 5.58 -1.75
N HIS A 12 17.53 5.02 -2.21
CA HIS A 12 16.40 5.80 -2.67
C HIS A 12 15.46 6.10 -1.49
N ALA A 13 15.07 7.35 -1.34
CA ALA A 13 14.11 7.78 -0.33
C ALA A 13 13.11 8.78 -0.90
N LEU A 14 11.81 8.54 -0.67
CA LEU A 14 10.73 9.40 -1.11
C LEU A 14 9.82 9.75 0.07
N PHE A 15 9.41 11.02 0.13
CA PHE A 15 8.36 11.49 1.01
C PHE A 15 7.31 12.20 0.18
N THR A 16 6.05 11.80 0.34
CA THR A 16 4.91 12.44 -0.32
C THR A 16 3.92 12.89 0.74
N TYR A 17 3.56 14.17 0.67
CA TYR A 17 2.40 14.72 1.36
C TYR A 17 1.39 15.20 0.33
N GLN A 18 0.16 14.72 0.45
CA GLN A 18 -0.95 15.07 -0.44
C GLN A 18 -2.27 15.13 0.32
N LYS A 19 -3.22 15.90 -0.20
CA LYS A 19 -4.58 16.00 0.36
C LYS A 19 -5.61 16.15 -0.75
N PRO A 20 -5.78 15.14 -1.62
CA PRO A 20 -6.79 15.20 -2.65
C PRO A 20 -8.19 15.14 -2.02
N THR A 21 -9.07 16.03 -2.46
CA THR A 21 -10.47 16.10 -2.02
C THR A 21 -11.42 16.02 -3.19
N TYR A 22 -12.59 15.43 -3.00
CA TYR A 22 -13.65 15.52 -4.00
C TYR A 22 -14.17 16.96 -4.12
N LYS A 23 -14.41 17.39 -5.36
CA LYS A 23 -14.99 18.69 -5.68
C LYS A 23 -16.32 18.47 -6.40
N ASP A 24 -17.36 19.20 -5.98
CA ASP A 24 -18.70 19.17 -6.56
C ASP A 24 -19.26 17.73 -6.70
N TYR A 25 -19.09 16.92 -5.64
CA TYR A 25 -19.48 15.51 -5.61
C TYR A 25 -20.69 15.32 -4.71
N SER A 26 -21.87 15.28 -5.31
CA SER A 26 -23.13 14.95 -4.65
C SER A 26 -23.93 14.00 -5.53
N VAL A 27 -24.49 12.95 -4.93
CA VAL A 27 -25.26 11.91 -5.64
C VAL A 27 -26.53 11.62 -4.83
N THR A 28 -27.66 11.59 -5.52
CA THR A 28 -28.90 11.01 -5.00
C THR A 28 -29.12 9.68 -5.69
N VAL A 29 -29.08 8.59 -4.91
CA VAL A 29 -29.36 7.24 -5.39
C VAL A 29 -30.84 6.96 -5.18
N LYS A 30 -31.53 6.47 -6.22
CA LYS A 30 -32.91 5.98 -6.16
C LYS A 30 -32.88 4.46 -6.26
N PHE A 31 -33.52 3.77 -5.34
CA PHE A 31 -33.66 2.32 -5.33
C PHE A 31 -34.99 1.89 -5.95
N ASP A 32 -35.07 0.64 -6.40
CA ASP A 32 -36.25 0.09 -7.11
C ASP A 32 -37.50 0.04 -6.22
N ASP A 33 -37.33 0.02 -4.90
CA ASP A 33 -38.40 0.09 -3.89
C ASP A 33 -38.93 1.52 -3.65
N GLY A 34 -38.36 2.51 -4.32
CA GLY A 34 -38.71 3.92 -4.19
C GLY A 34 -37.95 4.67 -3.09
N GLU A 35 -37.08 4.01 -2.32
CA GLU A 35 -36.23 4.69 -1.35
C GLU A 35 -35.16 5.56 -2.05
N THR A 36 -34.75 6.62 -1.36
CA THR A 36 -33.69 7.53 -1.83
C THR A 36 -32.61 7.67 -0.78
N ALA A 37 -31.35 7.61 -1.21
CA ALA A 37 -30.21 7.93 -0.38
C ALA A 37 -29.40 9.07 -0.99
N ASP A 38 -29.17 10.12 -0.20
CA ASP A 38 -28.33 11.23 -0.57
C ASP A 38 -26.91 11.06 -0.02
N LEU A 39 -25.92 11.29 -0.87
CA LEU A 39 -24.51 11.30 -0.53
C LEU A 39 -23.89 12.60 -1.00
N ASN A 40 -23.38 13.40 -0.08
CA ASN A 40 -22.50 14.53 -0.40
C ASN A 40 -21.08 14.21 0.08
N ALA A 41 -20.15 14.05 -0.85
CA ALA A 41 -18.74 13.79 -0.56
C ALA A 41 -17.85 15.01 -0.83
N THR A 42 -18.43 16.17 -1.18
CA THR A 42 -17.66 17.39 -1.47
C THR A 42 -16.81 17.78 -0.26
N GLY A 43 -15.51 17.95 -0.47
CA GLY A 43 -14.53 18.26 0.58
C GLY A 43 -13.96 17.05 1.32
N ASN A 44 -14.55 15.85 1.15
CA ASN A 44 -14.00 14.62 1.71
C ASN A 44 -12.68 14.24 1.02
N ILE A 45 -11.78 13.60 1.77
CA ILE A 45 -10.54 13.04 1.22
C ILE A 45 -10.89 11.91 0.26
N VAL A 46 -10.22 11.89 -0.89
CA VAL A 46 -10.38 10.82 -1.89
C VAL A 46 -10.04 9.47 -1.27
N LYS A 47 -10.93 8.48 -1.46
CA LYS A 47 -10.74 7.11 -0.95
C LYS A 47 -9.46 6.48 -1.49
N GLU A 48 -8.90 5.52 -0.77
CA GLU A 48 -7.68 4.76 -1.12
C GLU A 48 -6.36 5.56 -1.14
N ILE A 49 -6.41 6.89 -1.17
CA ILE A 49 -5.21 7.72 -1.26
C ILE A 49 -4.73 8.11 0.15
N PRO A 50 -3.53 7.67 0.57
CA PRO A 50 -2.96 8.12 1.83
C PRO A 50 -2.47 9.56 1.68
N GLN A 51 -2.62 10.35 2.75
CA GLN A 51 -2.08 11.71 2.77
C GLN A 51 -0.57 11.75 2.98
N ILE A 52 -0.01 10.71 3.60
CA ILE A 52 1.42 10.56 3.87
C ILE A 52 1.86 9.22 3.26
N LEU A 53 2.89 9.27 2.41
CA LEU A 53 3.60 8.10 1.91
C LEU A 53 5.10 8.32 2.16
N ILE A 54 5.76 7.31 2.71
CA ILE A 54 7.22 7.29 2.90
C ILE A 54 7.75 6.05 2.22
N GLU A 55 8.77 6.18 1.39
CA GLU A 55 9.48 5.06 0.79
C GLU A 55 10.97 5.16 1.14
N LEU A 56 11.54 4.05 1.60
CA LEU A 56 12.97 3.91 1.89
C LEU A 56 13.45 2.60 1.26
N ASP A 57 14.30 2.72 0.25
CA ASP A 57 14.78 1.58 -0.53
C ASP A 57 16.32 1.51 -0.49
N PRO A 58 16.91 1.05 0.64
CA PRO A 58 18.34 0.84 0.73
C PRO A 58 18.79 -0.39 -0.07
N SER A 59 19.96 -0.31 -0.69
CA SER A 59 20.61 -1.47 -1.31
C SER A 59 22.13 -1.40 -1.16
N TYR A 60 22.75 -2.58 -1.14
CA TYR A 60 24.20 -2.72 -1.08
C TYR A 60 24.67 -3.82 -2.04
N THR A 61 25.49 -3.42 -3.00
CA THR A 61 26.11 -4.29 -3.98
C THR A 61 27.57 -4.55 -3.62
N PHE A 62 27.94 -5.83 -3.56
CA PHE A 62 29.26 -6.30 -3.15
C PHE A 62 29.66 -7.55 -3.95
N TYR A 63 30.77 -8.18 -3.54
CA TYR A 63 31.32 -9.38 -4.17
C TYR A 63 31.56 -9.19 -5.68
N LYS A 64 32.42 -8.22 -6.03
CA LYS A 64 32.76 -7.87 -7.42
C LYS A 64 31.52 -7.60 -8.26
N ASP A 65 30.58 -6.85 -7.70
CA ASP A 65 29.31 -6.44 -8.32
C ASP A 65 28.38 -7.60 -8.69
N LYS A 66 28.57 -8.77 -8.07
CA LYS A 66 27.74 -9.96 -8.33
C LYS A 66 26.62 -10.15 -7.32
N MET A 67 26.69 -9.55 -6.13
CA MET A 67 25.67 -9.74 -5.10
C MET A 67 25.09 -8.40 -4.66
N THR A 68 23.76 -8.33 -4.60
CA THR A 68 23.04 -7.16 -4.10
C THR A 68 22.09 -7.59 -3.00
N VAL A 69 22.26 -7.04 -1.80
CA VAL A 69 21.24 -7.09 -0.74
C VAL A 69 20.42 -5.81 -0.83
N TRP A 70 19.11 -5.90 -0.71
CA TRP A 70 18.23 -4.75 -0.79
C TRP A 70 17.07 -4.87 0.20
N GLY A 71 16.53 -3.71 0.58
CA GLY A 71 15.29 -3.56 1.33
C GLY A 71 14.39 -2.53 0.65
N SER A 72 13.10 -2.63 0.92
CA SER A 72 12.10 -1.63 0.54
C SER A 72 11.08 -1.52 1.66
N PHE A 73 10.96 -0.32 2.21
CA PHE A 73 10.07 -0.01 3.33
C PHE A 73 9.14 1.10 2.88
N ARG A 74 7.86 0.79 2.78
CA ARG A 74 6.83 1.73 2.38
C ARG A 74 5.84 1.94 3.51
N TYR A 75 5.75 3.16 4.02
CA TYR A 75 4.72 3.53 4.98
C TYR A 75 3.58 4.21 4.25
N PHE A 76 2.38 3.64 4.38
CA PHE A 76 1.13 4.24 3.94
C PHE A 76 0.43 4.80 5.17
N GLY A 77 0.12 6.10 5.15
CA GLY A 77 -0.75 6.71 6.16
C GLY A 77 -2.19 6.17 6.11
N LYS A 78 -3.05 6.65 7.02
CA LYS A 78 -4.48 6.35 7.01
C LYS A 78 -5.08 6.57 5.62
N THR A 79 -5.90 5.63 5.16
CA THR A 79 -6.68 5.74 3.92
C THR A 79 -8.16 5.59 4.24
N TYR A 80 -9.01 6.35 3.55
CA TYR A 80 -10.45 6.19 3.65
C TYR A 80 -10.93 5.06 2.73
N ALA A 81 -11.85 4.24 3.24
CA ALA A 81 -12.39 3.09 2.53
C ALA A 81 -13.65 3.43 1.73
N ASN A 82 -14.30 4.56 2.02
CA ASN A 82 -15.56 4.97 1.40
C ASN A 82 -15.69 6.49 1.19
N LEU A 83 -16.66 6.89 0.37
CA LEU A 83 -16.87 8.26 -0.10
C LEU A 83 -17.24 9.25 1.01
N SER A 84 -18.02 8.81 1.99
CA SER A 84 -18.42 9.62 3.15
C SER A 84 -17.31 9.85 4.16
N ASN A 85 -16.12 9.23 3.96
CA ASN A 85 -15.02 9.24 4.92
C ASN A 85 -15.38 8.64 6.30
N ALA A 86 -16.44 7.83 6.36
CA ALA A 86 -16.89 7.19 7.59
C ALA A 86 -16.03 5.98 7.99
N LEU A 87 -15.51 5.26 7.01
CA LEU A 87 -14.68 4.05 7.21
C LEU A 87 -13.26 4.31 6.74
N TRP A 88 -12.27 3.74 7.44
CA TRP A 88 -10.86 3.92 7.12
C TRP A 88 -10.02 2.70 7.49
N PHE A 89 -8.89 2.57 6.83
CA PHE A 89 -7.82 1.65 7.21
C PHE A 89 -6.73 2.43 7.94
N ASN A 90 -6.14 1.80 8.96
CA ASN A 90 -5.02 2.38 9.69
C ASN A 90 -3.78 2.46 8.79
N GLY A 91 -2.89 3.40 9.12
CA GLY A 91 -1.58 3.44 8.51
C GLY A 91 -0.80 2.17 8.79
N HIS A 92 0.02 1.74 7.84
CA HIS A 92 0.76 0.48 7.90
C HIS A 92 2.05 0.56 7.10
N TRP A 93 2.94 -0.39 7.40
CA TRP A 93 4.15 -0.61 6.63
C TRP A 93 3.96 -1.79 5.66
N GLU A 94 4.40 -1.63 4.43
CA GLU A 94 4.71 -2.72 3.53
C GLU A 94 6.23 -2.86 3.43
N THR A 95 6.74 -4.05 3.74
CA THR A 95 8.18 -4.29 3.84
C THR A 95 8.62 -5.45 2.96
N PHE A 96 9.67 -5.23 2.19
CA PHE A 96 10.26 -6.20 1.29
C PHE A 96 11.77 -6.19 1.49
N ALA A 97 12.41 -7.34 1.39
CA ALA A 97 13.87 -7.42 1.38
C ALA A 97 14.31 -8.60 0.55
N GLY A 98 15.56 -8.60 0.10
CA GLY A 98 16.07 -9.73 -0.64
C GLY A 98 17.55 -9.67 -0.94
N VAL A 99 18.02 -10.77 -1.51
CA VAL A 99 19.35 -10.93 -2.04
C VAL A 99 19.25 -11.37 -3.49
N LYS A 100 19.97 -10.68 -4.36
CA LYS A 100 20.20 -11.06 -5.74
C LYS A 100 21.65 -11.48 -5.90
N TRP A 101 21.88 -12.59 -6.60
CA TRP A 101 23.22 -13.06 -6.92
C TRP A 101 23.34 -13.40 -8.40
N ASN A 102 24.21 -12.68 -9.12
CA ASN A 102 24.62 -12.98 -10.48
C ASN A 102 25.74 -14.04 -10.43
N ALA A 103 25.36 -15.32 -10.42
CA ALA A 103 26.30 -16.44 -10.39
C ALA A 103 27.23 -16.42 -11.61
N THR A 104 26.66 -16.15 -12.79
CA THR A 104 27.40 -15.92 -14.05
C THR A 104 26.83 -14.70 -14.79
N ASN A 105 27.36 -14.40 -15.97
CA ASN A 105 26.79 -13.40 -16.88
C ASN A 105 25.41 -13.83 -17.46
N LYS A 106 25.10 -15.13 -17.42
CA LYS A 106 23.86 -15.72 -17.95
C LYS A 106 22.91 -16.23 -16.87
N LEU A 107 23.37 -16.50 -15.65
CA LEU A 107 22.58 -17.09 -14.58
C LEU A 107 22.56 -16.18 -13.35
N SER A 108 21.37 -15.89 -12.86
CA SER A 108 21.16 -15.16 -11.60
C SER A 108 20.13 -15.84 -10.71
N PHE A 109 20.33 -15.75 -9.41
CA PHE A 109 19.42 -16.21 -8.37
C PHE A 109 18.88 -15.02 -7.58
N ASN A 110 17.65 -15.15 -7.09
CA ASN A 110 17.03 -14.22 -6.18
C ASN A 110 16.36 -14.97 -5.02
N LEU A 111 16.49 -14.40 -3.83
CA LEU A 111 15.74 -14.79 -2.66
C LEU A 111 15.13 -13.51 -2.08
N GLY A 112 13.82 -13.49 -1.93
CA GLY A 112 13.06 -12.36 -1.43
C GLY A 112 12.19 -12.76 -0.24
N VAL A 113 11.92 -11.78 0.62
CA VAL A 113 10.93 -11.86 1.69
C VAL A 113 9.96 -10.69 1.55
N VAL A 114 8.67 -11.02 1.61
CA VAL A 114 7.56 -10.07 1.60
C VAL A 114 6.96 -10.04 2.99
N ASN A 115 6.61 -8.84 3.46
CA ASN A 115 6.01 -8.59 4.78
C ASN A 115 6.80 -9.25 5.92
N PHE A 116 8.12 -9.07 5.95
CA PHE A 116 8.98 -9.66 6.99
C PHE A 116 8.78 -9.06 8.40
N LEU A 117 8.07 -7.93 8.51
CA LEU A 117 7.56 -7.42 9.79
C LEU A 117 6.23 -8.05 10.22
N ASN A 118 5.67 -8.95 9.41
CA ASN A 118 4.42 -9.67 9.68
C ASN A 118 3.24 -8.75 10.04
N GLN A 119 3.14 -7.61 9.33
CA GLN A 119 2.06 -6.65 9.47
C GLN A 119 0.72 -7.29 9.07
N LYS A 120 -0.33 -6.96 9.81
CA LYS A 120 -1.71 -7.39 9.51
C LYS A 120 -2.55 -6.15 9.26
N GLY A 121 -3.40 -6.22 8.25
CA GLY A 121 -4.26 -5.10 7.89
C GLY A 121 -5.02 -5.36 6.61
N ALA A 122 -5.80 -4.37 6.23
CA ALA A 122 -6.54 -4.31 4.99
C ALA A 122 -6.34 -2.95 4.31
N SER A 123 -6.59 -2.88 3.01
CA SER A 123 -6.48 -1.69 2.18
C SER A 123 -7.52 -1.69 1.07
N GLY A 124 -7.65 -0.58 0.34
CA GLY A 124 -8.57 -0.43 -0.79
C GLY A 124 -9.94 0.12 -0.37
N THR A 125 -11.01 -0.55 -0.80
CA THR A 125 -12.40 -0.18 -0.51
C THR A 125 -13.16 -1.33 0.13
N ILE A 126 -14.25 -0.98 0.80
CA ILE A 126 -15.21 -1.95 1.34
C ILE A 126 -16.44 -1.90 0.43
N SER A 127 -16.75 -3.01 -0.23
CA SER A 127 -17.88 -3.06 -1.18
C SER A 127 -19.21 -2.78 -0.47
N GLY A 128 -20.05 -1.92 -1.06
CA GLY A 128 -21.37 -1.58 -0.52
C GLY A 128 -21.33 -0.60 0.64
N SER A 129 -20.18 0.01 0.92
CA SER A 129 -20.02 0.99 2.01
C SER A 129 -20.16 2.44 1.57
N GLU A 130 -20.43 2.69 0.29
CA GLU A 130 -20.40 4.02 -0.34
C GLU A 130 -21.33 5.03 0.35
N LEU A 131 -22.50 4.55 0.80
CA LEU A 131 -23.54 5.36 1.42
C LEU A 131 -23.47 5.37 2.96
N ILE A 132 -22.60 4.55 3.57
CA ILE A 132 -22.50 4.47 5.04
C ILE A 132 -21.97 5.79 5.59
N GLY A 133 -22.77 6.49 6.38
CA GLY A 133 -22.37 7.73 7.04
C GLY A 133 -21.54 7.53 8.32
N PRO A 134 -20.85 8.58 8.83
CA PRO A 134 -20.06 8.49 10.06
C PRO A 134 -20.83 8.03 11.30
N GLU A 135 -22.10 8.43 11.43
CA GLU A 135 -22.95 7.99 12.54
C GLU A 135 -23.35 6.52 12.44
N GLU A 136 -23.55 6.02 11.22
CA GLU A 136 -23.92 4.63 10.99
C GLU A 136 -22.74 3.68 11.09
N ALA A 137 -21.52 4.14 10.77
CA ALA A 137 -20.30 3.31 10.77
C ALA A 137 -20.10 2.52 12.08
N LYS A 138 -20.52 3.07 13.23
CA LYS A 138 -20.43 2.43 14.55
C LYS A 138 -21.15 1.07 14.61
N ARG A 139 -22.21 0.87 13.82
CA ARG A 139 -22.97 -0.40 13.81
C ARG A 139 -22.20 -1.57 13.21
N PHE A 140 -21.16 -1.29 12.44
CA PHE A 140 -20.31 -2.31 11.80
C PHE A 140 -19.12 -2.72 12.66
N ASN A 141 -19.00 -2.17 13.88
CA ASN A 141 -17.92 -2.55 14.79
C ASN A 141 -18.05 -4.03 15.19
N GLY A 142 -16.96 -4.78 15.05
CA GLY A 142 -16.93 -6.23 15.34
C GLY A 142 -17.53 -7.12 14.25
N TYR A 143 -18.05 -6.55 13.16
CA TYR A 143 -18.52 -7.32 12.01
C TYR A 143 -17.40 -7.59 11.00
N VAL A 144 -17.47 -8.75 10.36
CA VAL A 144 -16.56 -9.10 9.26
C VAL A 144 -17.00 -8.34 8.02
N MET A 145 -16.07 -7.57 7.45
CA MET A 145 -16.28 -6.82 6.21
C MET A 145 -15.42 -7.44 5.09
N SER A 146 -15.90 -7.37 3.85
CA SER A 146 -15.09 -7.74 2.68
C SER A 146 -14.06 -6.64 2.39
N GLY A 147 -12.87 -7.04 1.97
CA GLY A 147 -11.79 -6.11 1.66
C GLY A 147 -10.54 -6.83 1.14
N ARG A 148 -9.57 -6.04 0.67
CA ARG A 148 -8.26 -6.55 0.28
C ARG A 148 -7.35 -6.56 1.50
N TYR A 149 -6.73 -7.70 1.77
CA TYR A 149 -5.81 -7.86 2.89
C TYR A 149 -4.37 -7.64 2.47
N LEU A 150 -3.54 -7.18 3.42
CA LEU A 150 -2.09 -7.12 3.22
C LEU A 150 -1.55 -8.54 2.96
N ARG A 151 -0.56 -8.64 2.06
CA ARG A 151 0.08 -9.92 1.78
C ARG A 151 0.67 -10.49 3.08
N PRO A 152 0.48 -11.79 3.37
CA PRO A 152 1.12 -12.41 4.52
C PRO A 152 2.64 -12.47 4.33
N PHE A 153 3.36 -12.74 5.41
CA PHE A 153 4.77 -13.08 5.33
C PHE A 153 4.98 -14.19 4.28
N THR A 154 5.79 -13.91 3.27
CA THR A 154 6.05 -14.82 2.15
C THR A 154 7.54 -14.85 1.87
N VAL A 155 8.08 -16.03 1.63
CA VAL A 155 9.45 -16.23 1.12
C VAL A 155 9.37 -16.64 -0.34
N GLU A 156 10.13 -15.96 -1.20
CA GLU A 156 10.12 -16.14 -2.64
C GLU A 156 11.53 -16.48 -3.11
N PHE A 157 11.70 -17.55 -3.89
CA PHE A 157 12.97 -17.92 -4.52
C PHE A 157 12.80 -17.98 -6.04
N GLY A 158 13.79 -17.51 -6.77
CA GLY A 158 13.79 -17.55 -8.22
C GLY A 158 15.17 -17.67 -8.84
N ALA A 159 15.21 -18.20 -10.06
CA ALA A 159 16.38 -18.24 -10.91
C ALA A 159 16.03 -17.66 -12.29
N SER A 160 16.95 -16.91 -12.90
CA SER A 160 16.78 -16.32 -14.22
C SER A 160 17.99 -16.65 -15.09
N ILE A 161 17.71 -17.13 -16.30
CA ILE A 161 18.69 -17.46 -17.33
C ILE A 161 18.51 -16.50 -18.50
N LYS A 162 19.59 -15.82 -18.89
CA LYS A 162 19.67 -15.06 -20.14
C LYS A 162 20.25 -15.95 -21.23
N LEU A 163 19.51 -16.11 -22.32
CA LEU A 163 19.91 -16.91 -23.48
C LEU A 163 20.99 -16.18 -24.28
#